data_AF-A0A450X586-F1
#
_entry.id   AF-A0A450X586-F1
#
_cell.length_a   1.000
_cell.length_b   1.000
_cell.length_c   1.000
_cell.angle_alpha   90.00
_cell.angle_beta   90.00
_cell.angle_gamma   90.00
#
_symmetry.space_group_name_H-M   'P 1'
#
loop_
_entity.id
_entity.type
_entity.pdbx_description
1 polymer ?
#
loop_
_entity_poly.entity_id
_entity_poly.type
_entity_poly.pdbx_seq_one_letter_code
_entity_poly.pdbx_strand_id
1 'polypeptide(L)' 'MITSPILEEKYRVQRKLSEEAGYDVRKYAELCHKILAETEAEYGLKFKYGQREGGYLEPLIPRPEYQEREDG' A
#
# COMPACT_ATOMS: atom_id res chain seq x y z
N MET A 1 24.18 6.01 -6.61
CA MET A 1 22.73 6.17 -6.37
C MET A 1 22.32 7.48 -7.00
N ILE A 2 21.26 7.51 -7.82
CA ILE A 2 20.67 8.77 -8.28
C ILE A 2 19.90 9.34 -7.08
N THR A 3 20.44 10.38 -6.46
CA THR A 3 19.82 11.12 -5.35
C THR A 3 19.16 12.36 -5.93
N SER A 4 17.83 12.34 -6.07
CA SER A 4 17.05 13.54 -6.32
C SER A 4 16.31 13.92 -5.04
N PRO A 5 16.05 15.22 -4.80
CA PRO A 5 15.27 15.66 -3.64
C PRO A 5 13.92 14.94 -3.52
N ILE A 6 13.29 14.63 -4.66
CA ILE A 6 12.02 13.88 -4.72
C ILE A 6 12.19 12.45 -4.23
N LEU A 7 13.29 11.78 -4.59
CA LEU A 7 13.56 10.42 -4.15
C LEU A 7 13.86 10.36 -2.65
N GLU A 8 14.63 11.30 -2.13
CA GLU A 8 14.92 11.40 -0.69
C GLU A 8 13.66 11.61 0.12
N GLU A 9 12.81 12.55 -0.32
CA GLU A 9 11.56 12.86 0.35
C GLU A 9 10.59 11.67 0.30
N LYS A 10 10.51 10.98 -0.85
CA LYS A 10 9.74 9.74 -0.97
C LYS A 10 10.18 8.72 0.08
N TYR A 11 11.48 8.46 0.23
CA TYR A 11 11.96 7.48 1.20
C TYR A 11 11.72 7.91 2.65
N ARG A 12 11.82 9.21 2.94
CA ARG A 12 11.49 9.77 4.26
C ARG A 12 10.03 9.50 4.63
N VAL A 13 9.10 9.82 3.73
CA VAL A 13 7.66 9.61 3.94
C VAL A 13 7.34 8.12 4.04
N GLN A 14 7.92 7.28 3.17
CA GLN A 14 7.72 5.83 3.21
C GLN A 14 8.16 5.23 4.55
N ARG A 15 9.29 5.68 5.10
CA ARG A 15 9.76 5.23 6.42
C ARG A 15 8.79 5.62 7.52
N LYS A 16 8.38 6.89 7.58
CA LYS A 16 7.41 7.39 8.58
C LYS A 16 6.11 6.58 8.56
N LEU A 17 5.56 6.34 7.37
CA LEU A 17 4.32 5.56 7.21
C LEU A 17 4.51 4.09 7.61
N SER A 18 5.69 3.52 7.37
CA SER A 18 6.00 2.14 7.78
C SER A 18 6.08 2.03 9.30
N GLU A 19 6.70 3.00 9.96
CA GLU A 19 6.79 3.08 11.42
C GLU A 19 5.40 3.26 12.06
N GLU A 20 4.57 4.17 11.52
CA GLU A 20 3.20 4.41 11.98
C GLU A 20 2.29 3.20 11.77
N ALA A 21 2.47 2.47 10.67
CA ALA A 21 1.77 1.22 10.41
C ALA A 21 2.26 0.06 11.29
N GLY A 22 3.33 0.22 12.07
CA GLY A 22 3.98 -0.87 12.78
C GLY A 22 4.46 -1.97 11.84
N TYR A 23 4.89 -1.60 10.63
CA TYR A 23 5.30 -2.49 9.53
C TYR A 23 4.20 -3.44 9.02
N ASP A 24 2.93 -3.18 9.35
CA ASP A 24 1.79 -3.91 8.78
C ASP A 24 1.42 -3.34 7.40
N VAL A 25 1.44 -4.21 6.39
CA VAL A 25 1.19 -3.81 4.98
C VAL A 25 -0.23 -3.30 4.77
N ARG A 26 -1.23 -3.83 5.48
CA ARG A 26 -2.63 -3.40 5.33
C ARG A 26 -2.82 -2.02 5.92
N LYS A 27 -2.32 -1.79 7.14
CA LYS A 27 -2.35 -0.47 7.78
C LYS A 27 -1.58 0.57 6.97
N TYR A 28 -0.44 0.19 6.41
CA TYR A 28 0.33 1.05 5.52
C TYR A 28 -0.49 1.48 4.29
N ALA A 29 -1.20 0.54 3.66
CA ALA A 29 -2.06 0.83 2.52
C ALA A 29 -3.23 1.75 2.89
N GLU A 30 -3.84 1.56 4.06
CA GLU A 30 -4.90 2.42 4.59
C GLU A 30 -4.41 3.85 4.83
N LEU A 31 -3.23 4.01 5.45
CA LEU A 31 -2.60 5.33 5.67
C LEU A 31 -2.31 6.04 4.33
N CYS A 32 -1.78 5.31 3.35
CA CYS A 32 -1.56 5.86 2.01
C CYS A 32 -2.87 6.32 1.35
N HIS A 33 -3.92 5.52 1.47
CA HIS A 33 -5.23 5.85 0.91
C HIS A 33 -5.84 7.09 1.58
N LYS A 34 -5.70 7.21 2.90
CA LYS A 34 -6.14 8.38 3.66
C LYS A 34 -5.47 9.66 3.18
N ILE A 35 -4.14 9.65 3.04
CA ILE A 35 -3.38 10.81 2.54
C ILE A 35 -3.85 11.22 1.14
N LEU A 36 -4.08 10.25 0.25
CA LEU A 36 -4.59 10.51 -1.09
C LEU A 36 -5.97 11.17 -1.04
N ALA A 37 -6.89 10.64 -0.23
CA ALA A 37 -8.24 11.21 -0.08
C ALA A 37 -8.22 12.64 0.48
N GLU A 38 -7.37 12.90 1.48
CA GLU A 38 -7.18 14.24 2.05
C GLU A 38 -6.59 15.21 1.02
N THR A 39 -5.63 14.76 0.21
CA THR A 39 -5.03 15.56 -0.87
C THR A 39 -6.05 15.87 -1.97
N GLU A 40 -6.87 14.89 -2.36
CA GLU A 40 -7.96 15.12 -3.32
C GLU A 40 -8.94 16.19 -2.82
N ALA A 41 -9.29 16.15 -1.54
CA ALA A 41 -10.19 17.11 -0.91
C ALA A 41 -9.55 18.51 -0.78
N GLU A 42 -8.28 18.59 -0.36
CA GLU A 42 -7.57 19.85 -0.13
C GLU A 42 -7.34 20.63 -1.44
N TYR A 43 -6.95 19.92 -2.50
CA TYR A 43 -6.56 20.55 -3.78
C TYR A 43 -7.66 20.47 -4.85
N GLY A 44 -8.83 19.91 -4.52
CA GLY A 44 -9.95 19.77 -5.46
C GLY A 44 -9.61 18.94 -6.70
N LEU A 45 -8.72 17.95 -6.56
CA LEU A 45 -8.23 17.10 -7.64
C LEU A 45 -8.74 15.67 -7.50
N LYS A 46 -8.69 14.92 -8.59
CA LYS A 46 -9.02 13.48 -8.58
C LYS A 46 -7.89 12.70 -9.23
N PHE A 47 -7.28 11.79 -8.47
CA PHE A 47 -6.29 10.88 -9.01
C PHE A 47 -6.99 9.83 -9.88
N LYS A 48 -6.54 9.70 -11.13
CA LYS A 48 -6.99 8.65 -12.03
C LYS A 48 -6.05 7.47 -11.89
N TYR A 49 -6.62 6.32 -11.53
CA TYR A 49 -5.89 5.05 -11.56
C TYR A 49 -6.06 4.42 -12.94
N GLY A 50 -5.00 3.80 -13.45
CA GLY A 50 -5.09 3.05 -14.70
C GLY A 50 -6.14 1.94 -14.56
N GLN A 51 -7.09 1.87 -15.49
CA GLN A 51 -7.96 0.70 -15.58
C GLN A 51 -7.11 -0.47 -16.05
N ARG A 52 -6.91 -1.46 -15.17
CA ARG A 52 -6.25 -2.70 -15.54
C ARG A 52 -7.33 -3.72 -15.90
N GLU A 53 -7.51 -3.97 -17.20
CA GLU A 53 -8.22 -5.17 -17.64
C GLU A 53 -7.31 -6.37 -17.43
N GLY A 54 -7.69 -7.29 -16.53
CA GLY A 54 -7.00 -8.57 -16.33
C GLY A 54 -6.05 -8.65 -15.13
N GLY A 55 -6.43 -9.52 -14.19
CA GLY A 55 -5.52 -10.27 -13.32
C GLY A 55 -5.37 -9.75 -11.90
N TYR A 56 -5.89 -10.51 -10.93
CA TYR A 56 -5.25 -10.59 -9.61
C TYR A 56 -3.79 -10.98 -9.86
N LEU A 57 -2.84 -10.22 -9.33
CA LEU A 57 -1.49 -10.76 -9.15
C LEU A 57 -1.67 -12.00 -8.28
N GLU A 58 -1.26 -13.18 -8.76
CA GLU A 58 -1.15 -14.33 -7.88
C GLU A 58 -0.38 -13.89 -6.63
N PRO A 59 -0.88 -14.18 -5.42
CA PRO A 59 -0.19 -13.82 -4.21
C PRO A 59 1.25 -14.33 -4.28
N LEU A 60 2.24 -13.43 -4.22
CA LEU A 60 3.66 -13.81 -4.13
C LEU A 60 3.94 -14.74 -2.93
N ILE A 61 3.03 -14.75 -1.95
CA ILE A 61 3.03 -15.65 -0.81
C ILE A 61 1.66 -16.34 -0.78
N PRO A 62 1.59 -17.66 -1.01
CA PRO A 62 0.35 -18.42 -0.85
C PRO A 62 -0.20 -18.19 0.56
N ARG A 63 -1.50 -17.87 0.68
CA ARG A 63 -2.16 -17.97 1.98
C ARG A 63 -2.14 -19.45 2.38
N PRO A 64 -1.67 -19.82 3.58
CA PRO A 64 -1.95 -21.16 4.07
C PRO A 64 -3.47 -21.29 4.17
N GLU A 65 -4.04 -22.14 3.32
CA GLU A 65 -5.42 -22.57 3.44
C GLU A 65 -5.60 -23.16 4.83
N TYR A 66 -6.65 -22.77 5.53
CA TYR A 66 -7.05 -23.43 6.77
C TYR A 66 -7.26 -24.92 6.44
N GLN A 67 -6.30 -25.77 6.79
CA GLN A 67 -6.58 -27.19 6.93
C GLN A 67 -7.56 -27.33 8.08
N GLU A 68 -8.84 -27.51 7.77
CA GLU A 68 -9.75 -28.20 8.67
C GLU A 68 -9.07 -29.54 9.00
N ARG A 69 -8.59 -29.66 10.23
CA ARG A 69 -8.19 -30.94 10.76
C ARG A 69 -9.47 -31.74 10.95
N GLU A 70 -9.79 -32.59 9.98
CA GLU A 70 -10.64 -33.74 10.23
C GLU A 70 -9.85 -34.72 11.11
N ASP A 71 -9.88 -34.49 12.43
CA ASP A 71 -9.46 -35.49 13.41
C ASP A 71 -10.59 -36.52 13.51
N GLY A 72 -10.39 -37.68 12.88
CA GLY A 72 -11.19 -38.90 13.04
C GLY A 72 -10.72 -39.77 14.21
#